data_AF-A0A2V5QES4-F1
#
_entry.id   AF-A0A2V5QES4-F1
#
_cell.length_a   1.000
_cell.length_b   1.000
_cell.length_c   1.000
_cell.angle_alpha   90.00
_cell.angle_beta   90.00
_cell.angle_gamma   90.00
#
_symmetry.space_group_name_H-M   'P 1'
#
loop_
_entity.id
_entity.type
_entity.pdbx_description
1 polymer ?
#
loop_
_entity_poly.entity_id
_entity_poly.type
_entity_poly.pdbx_seq_one_letter_code
_entity_poly.pdbx_strand_id
1 'polypeptide(L)'
;MAHKKGLGAIDETVRFLRAARPEQPLTLSPGMCLAAADHCADQAGGRTGHRRSDQSSAVDRLSRYGIWARLWGENIPYGKTTARAIVLTLIIDYGRLGQPHRKNIFNPNFRYAGAAYGPHALYGSVCTINFASG
;
A
#
# COMPACT_ATOMS: atom_id res chain seq x y z
N MET A 1 -26.08 8.30 -5.38
CA MET A 1 -25.35 7.54 -6.43
C MET A 1 -24.03 6.93 -5.95
N ALA A 2 -23.22 7.61 -5.12
CA ALA A 2 -21.98 7.04 -4.56
C ALA A 2 -22.19 5.79 -3.67
N HIS A 3 -23.28 5.76 -2.88
CA HIS A 3 -23.62 4.62 -2.02
C HIS A 3 -23.86 3.31 -2.79
N LYS A 4 -24.60 3.35 -3.92
CA LYS A 4 -24.85 2.16 -4.76
C LYS A 4 -23.56 1.62 -5.40
N LYS A 5 -22.66 2.52 -5.83
CA LYS A 5 -21.34 2.13 -6.37
C LYS A 5 -20.45 1.53 -5.30
N GLY A 6 -20.50 2.05 -4.06
CA GLY A 6 -19.79 1.51 -2.91
C GLY A 6 -20.22 0.08 -2.56
N LEU A 7 -21.53 -0.19 -2.53
CA LEU A 7 -22.06 -1.54 -2.31
C LEU A 7 -21.59 -2.52 -3.40
N GLY A 8 -21.64 -2.11 -4.68
CA GLY A 8 -21.16 -2.95 -5.78
C GLY A 8 -19.67 -3.31 -5.68
N ALA A 9 -18.84 -2.40 -5.16
CA ALA A 9 -17.41 -2.69 -4.94
C ALA A 9 -17.20 -3.66 -3.77
N ILE A 10 -18.01 -3.59 -2.72
CA ILE A 10 -17.96 -4.56 -1.62
C ILE A 10 -18.38 -5.95 -2.12
N ASP A 11 -19.47 -6.05 -2.88
CA ASP A 11 -19.95 -7.34 -3.42
C ASP A 11 -18.94 -7.95 -4.41
N GLU A 12 -18.30 -7.12 -5.23
CA GLU A 12 -17.18 -7.53 -6.08
C GLU A 12 -16.01 -8.04 -5.25
N THR A 13 -15.61 -7.30 -4.20
CA THR A 13 -14.53 -7.70 -3.30
C THR A 13 -14.82 -9.03 -2.62
N VAL A 14 -16.05 -9.23 -2.14
CA VAL A 14 -16.48 -10.49 -1.51
C VAL A 14 -16.40 -11.64 -2.51
N ARG A 15 -16.86 -11.45 -3.76
CA ARG A 15 -16.75 -12.47 -4.81
C ARG A 15 -15.29 -12.80 -5.13
N PHE A 16 -14.43 -11.79 -5.24
CA PHE A 16 -13.00 -11.96 -5.44
C PHE A 16 -12.39 -12.79 -4.29
N LEU A 17 -12.60 -12.40 -3.04
CA LEU A 17 -12.02 -13.08 -1.88
C LEU A 17 -12.50 -14.52 -1.71
N ARG A 18 -13.75 -14.82 -2.08
CA ARG A 18 -14.27 -16.20 -2.10
C ARG A 18 -13.62 -17.09 -3.16
N ALA A 19 -13.17 -16.50 -4.27
CA ALA A 19 -12.52 -17.23 -5.36
C ALA A 19 -10.98 -17.21 -5.27
N ALA A 20 -10.41 -16.30 -4.49
CA ALA A 20 -8.97 -16.12 -4.34
C ALA A 20 -8.33 -17.35 -3.68
N ARG A 21 -7.17 -17.75 -4.21
CA ARG A 21 -6.31 -18.72 -3.54
C ARG A 21 -5.44 -17.98 -2.52
N PRO A 22 -5.13 -18.59 -1.36
CA PRO A 22 -4.15 -18.03 -0.44
C PRO A 22 -2.80 -17.84 -1.15
N GLU A 23 -2.25 -16.64 -1.04
CA GLU A 23 -0.89 -16.35 -1.51
C GLU A 23 0.15 -16.75 -0.46
N GLN A 24 1.41 -16.88 -0.88
CA GLN A 24 2.50 -17.13 0.05
C GLN A 24 2.65 -15.96 1.04
N PRO A 25 2.89 -16.23 2.34
CA PRO A 25 3.18 -15.18 3.31
C PRO A 25 4.40 -14.36 2.90
N LEU A 26 4.32 -13.04 3.10
CA LEU A 26 5.42 -12.12 2.86
C LEU A 26 6.38 -12.12 4.06
N THR A 27 7.68 -12.08 3.78
CA THR A 27 8.72 -11.87 4.78
C THR A 27 8.85 -10.38 5.10
N LEU A 28 8.88 -10.03 6.39
CA LEU A 28 9.09 -8.65 6.81
C LEU A 28 10.51 -8.20 6.49
N SER A 29 10.66 -7.07 5.82
CA SER A 29 11.95 -6.44 5.52
C SER A 29 12.14 -5.16 6.34
N PRO A 30 13.11 -5.12 7.28
CA PRO A 30 13.42 -3.91 8.03
C PRO A 30 13.79 -2.72 7.14
N GLY A 31 14.54 -2.94 6.05
CA GLY A 31 14.91 -1.89 5.11
C GLY A 31 13.69 -1.27 4.40
N MET A 32 12.69 -2.10 4.05
CA MET A 32 11.44 -1.61 3.47
C MET A 32 10.60 -0.83 4.47
N CYS A 33 10.64 -1.18 5.76
CA CYS A 33 9.99 -0.41 6.82
C CYS A 33 10.63 0.97 6.97
N LEU A 34 11.96 1.08 6.88
CA LEU A 34 12.66 2.38 6.88
C LEU A 34 12.29 3.22 5.66
N ALA A 35 12.28 2.62 4.46
CA ALA A 35 11.84 3.30 3.24
C ALA A 35 10.39 3.80 3.32
N ALA A 36 9.50 3.03 3.96
CA ALA A 36 8.12 3.43 4.20
C ALA A 36 8.03 4.56 5.25
N ALA A 37 8.85 4.53 6.30
CA ALA A 37 8.88 5.54 7.35
C ALA A 37 9.33 6.90 6.81
N ASP A 38 10.38 6.91 5.98
CA ASP A 38 10.83 8.11 5.24
C ASP A 38 9.70 8.76 4.43
N HIS A 39 8.87 7.93 3.80
CA HIS A 39 7.76 8.40 3.00
C HIS A 39 6.63 8.97 3.85
N CYS A 40 6.24 8.27 4.93
CA CYS A 40 5.27 8.79 5.89
C CYS A 40 5.71 10.13 6.50
N ALA A 41 7.00 10.28 6.83
CA ALA A 41 7.55 11.54 7.35
C ALA A 41 7.46 12.67 6.32
N ASP A 42 7.77 12.39 5.04
CA ASP A 42 7.64 13.38 3.95
C ASP A 42 6.19 13.85 3.73
N GLN A 43 5.24 12.95 3.94
CA GLN A 43 3.82 13.24 3.77
C GLN A 43 3.16 13.88 4.99
N ALA A 44 3.88 14.04 6.11
CA ALA A 44 3.33 14.65 7.32
C ALA A 44 2.70 16.03 7.04
N GLY A 45 3.31 16.82 6.15
CA GLY A 45 2.83 18.14 5.72
C GLY A 45 1.61 18.14 4.80
N GLY A 46 1.04 16.98 4.45
CA GLY A 46 -0.18 16.90 3.66
C GLY A 46 0.00 16.55 2.18
N ARG A 47 1.24 16.24 1.75
CA ARG A 47 1.53 15.80 0.37
C ARG A 47 0.97 14.40 0.12
N THR A 48 0.55 14.14 -1.11
CA THR A 48 0.01 12.83 -1.51
C THR A 48 0.74 12.25 -2.72
N GLY A 49 0.58 10.94 -2.95
CA GLY A 49 1.16 10.23 -4.10
C GLY A 49 2.47 9.51 -3.78
N HIS A 50 3.13 8.95 -4.79
CA HIS A 50 4.30 8.07 -4.62
C HIS A 50 5.66 8.79 -4.54
N ARG A 51 5.70 10.05 -4.98
CA ARG A 51 6.91 10.88 -5.01
C ARG A 51 7.02 11.74 -3.77
N ARG A 52 8.24 11.83 -3.25
CA ARG A 52 8.57 12.72 -2.14
C ARG A 52 8.62 14.19 -2.54
N SER A 53 8.81 15.08 -1.55
CA SER A 53 9.11 16.50 -1.75
C SER A 53 10.38 16.74 -2.57
N ASP A 54 11.39 15.87 -2.42
CA ASP A 54 12.67 15.89 -3.15
C ASP A 54 12.60 15.22 -4.55
N GLN A 55 11.40 14.88 -5.03
CA GLN A 55 11.14 14.13 -6.27
C GLN A 55 11.61 12.67 -6.30
N SER A 56 12.19 12.15 -5.22
CA SER A 56 12.57 10.74 -5.15
C SER A 56 11.33 9.83 -5.22
N SER A 57 11.47 8.76 -6.00
CA SER A 57 10.46 7.72 -6.20
C SER A 57 10.51 6.66 -5.09
N ALA A 58 9.54 5.76 -5.05
CA ALA A 58 9.56 4.60 -4.15
C ALA A 58 10.80 3.72 -4.35
N VAL A 59 11.24 3.56 -5.60
CA VAL A 59 12.45 2.80 -5.94
C VAL A 59 13.70 3.42 -5.33
N ASP A 60 13.83 4.75 -5.41
CA ASP A 60 14.98 5.45 -4.84
C ASP A 60 15.03 5.22 -3.33
N ARG A 61 13.87 5.31 -2.64
CA ARG A 61 13.77 5.04 -1.20
C ARG A 61 14.12 3.59 -0.85
N LEU A 62 13.61 2.61 -1.59
CA LEU A 62 13.92 1.19 -1.37
C LEU A 62 15.42 0.93 -1.51
N SER A 63 16.04 1.54 -2.52
CA SER A 63 17.47 1.36 -2.83
C SER A 63 18.39 2.00 -1.78
N ARG A 64 17.90 2.93 -0.95
CA ARG A 64 18.67 3.49 0.19
C ARG A 64 18.90 2.49 1.32
N TYR A 65 17.99 1.55 1.50
CA TYR A 65 17.96 0.67 2.67
C TYR A 65 18.09 -0.82 2.34
N GLY A 66 18.39 -1.15 1.09
CA GLY A 66 18.61 -2.53 0.68
C GLY A 66 18.78 -2.70 -0.82
N ILE A 67 18.98 -3.95 -1.19
CA ILE A 67 18.97 -4.41 -2.58
C ILE A 67 17.61 -5.09 -2.77
N TRP A 68 16.96 -4.81 -3.90
CA TRP A 68 15.68 -5.40 -4.24
C TRP A 68 15.73 -5.91 -5.68
N ALA A 69 15.01 -6.98 -5.95
CA ALA A 69 14.94 -7.63 -7.25
C ALA A 69 13.84 -7.03 -8.12
N ARG A 70 14.00 -7.19 -9.44
CA ARG A 70 13.19 -6.77 -10.60
C ARG A 70 11.74 -6.25 -10.39
N LEU A 71 10.93 -6.79 -9.48
CA LEU A 71 9.54 -6.36 -9.26
C LEU A 71 9.36 -5.73 -7.88
N TRP A 72 8.74 -4.55 -7.86
CA TRP A 72 8.37 -3.81 -6.65
C TRP A 72 6.93 -3.28 -6.75
N GLY A 73 6.35 -2.90 -5.61
CA GLY A 73 5.05 -2.24 -5.54
C GLY A 73 4.93 -1.37 -4.30
N GLU A 74 4.05 -0.38 -4.35
CA GLU A 74 3.78 0.51 -3.21
C GLU A 74 2.28 0.79 -3.09
N ASN A 75 1.75 0.67 -1.87
CA ASN A 75 0.39 1.04 -1.51
C ASN A 75 0.42 2.14 -0.45
N ILE A 76 -0.41 3.18 -0.62
CA ILE A 76 -0.45 4.34 0.28
C ILE A 76 -1.90 4.67 0.67
N PRO A 77 -2.46 4.05 1.72
CA PRO A 77 -3.76 4.43 2.24
C PRO A 77 -3.67 5.61 3.22
N TYR A 78 -4.68 6.47 3.16
CA TYR A 78 -4.82 7.67 3.98
C TYR A 78 -6.02 7.57 4.93
N GLY A 79 -5.90 8.19 6.10
CA GLY A 79 -7.02 8.46 7.02
C GLY A 79 -7.66 7.24 7.68
N LYS A 80 -6.97 6.11 7.73
CA LYS A 80 -7.37 4.92 8.50
C LYS A 80 -6.44 4.76 9.70
N THR A 81 -6.98 4.37 10.84
CA THR A 81 -6.27 4.37 12.13
C THR A 81 -5.99 2.97 12.68
N THR A 82 -6.48 1.92 12.02
CA THR A 82 -6.19 0.52 12.41
C THR A 82 -5.60 -0.24 11.23
N ALA A 83 -4.68 -1.16 11.52
CA ALA A 83 -4.07 -2.02 10.49
C ALA A 83 -5.13 -2.79 9.68
N ARG A 84 -6.17 -3.29 10.37
CA ARG A 84 -7.30 -3.97 9.70
C ARG A 84 -8.03 -3.05 8.72
N ALA A 85 -8.36 -1.82 9.12
CA ALA A 85 -9.06 -0.88 8.24
C ALA A 85 -8.19 -0.44 7.06
N ILE A 86 -6.87 -0.29 7.28
CA ILE A 86 -5.87 -0.02 6.25
C ILE A 86 -5.89 -1.12 5.19
N VAL A 87 -5.70 -2.38 5.60
CA VAL A 87 -5.67 -3.54 4.68
C VAL A 87 -7.00 -3.69 3.95
N LEU A 88 -8.14 -3.59 4.66
CA LEU A 88 -9.46 -3.68 4.03
C LEU A 88 -9.70 -2.59 2.99
N THR A 89 -9.26 -1.35 3.24
CA THR A 89 -9.42 -0.25 2.28
C THR A 89 -8.63 -0.53 1.00
N LEU A 90 -7.41 -1.06 1.13
CA LEU A 90 -6.57 -1.43 -0.01
C LEU A 90 -7.10 -2.65 -0.77
N ILE A 91 -7.70 -3.61 -0.07
CA ILE A 91 -8.36 -4.75 -0.71
C ILE A 91 -9.62 -4.27 -1.43
N ILE A 92 -10.51 -3.51 -0.80
CA ILE A 92 -11.74 -3.04 -1.47
C ILE A 92 -11.38 -2.15 -2.67
N ASP A 93 -10.39 -1.28 -2.51
CA ASP A 93 -9.83 -0.38 -3.52
C ASP A 93 -10.88 0.46 -4.27
N TYR A 94 -11.89 0.92 -3.51
CA TYR A 94 -13.05 1.61 -4.06
C TYR A 94 -12.65 2.88 -4.82
N GLY A 95 -13.18 3.02 -6.04
CA GLY A 95 -12.93 4.20 -6.89
C GLY A 95 -11.62 4.15 -7.65
N ARG A 96 -10.81 3.09 -7.54
CA ARG A 96 -9.62 2.89 -8.39
C ARG A 96 -9.91 1.93 -9.53
N LEU A 97 -9.66 2.38 -10.76
CA LEU A 97 -9.77 1.54 -11.95
C LEU A 97 -8.79 0.36 -11.84
N GLY A 98 -9.31 -0.86 -11.97
CA GLY A 98 -8.51 -2.08 -11.97
C GLY A 98 -7.91 -2.50 -10.63
N GLN A 99 -8.33 -1.89 -9.51
CA GLN A 99 -7.95 -2.22 -8.13
C GLN A 99 -6.43 -2.47 -7.94
N PRO A 100 -5.57 -1.50 -8.31
CA PRO A 100 -4.12 -1.66 -8.30
C PRO A 100 -3.56 -2.05 -6.92
N HIS A 101 -4.14 -1.55 -5.83
CA HIS A 101 -3.64 -1.86 -4.49
C HIS A 101 -3.95 -3.30 -4.09
N ARG A 102 -5.14 -3.81 -4.45
CA ARG A 102 -5.50 -5.22 -4.29
C ARG A 102 -4.56 -6.11 -5.08
N LYS A 103 -4.27 -5.75 -6.33
CA LYS A 103 -3.33 -6.49 -7.17
C LYS A 103 -1.94 -6.58 -6.56
N ASN A 104 -1.47 -5.53 -5.88
CA ASN A 104 -0.20 -5.60 -5.14
C ASN A 104 -0.29 -6.59 -3.96
N ILE A 105 -1.37 -6.54 -3.17
CA ILE A 105 -1.55 -7.44 -2.00
C ILE A 105 -1.61 -8.92 -2.42
N PHE A 106 -2.26 -9.21 -3.54
CA PHE A 106 -2.44 -10.57 -4.07
C PHE A 106 -1.47 -10.89 -5.22
N ASN A 107 -0.30 -10.25 -5.28
CA ASN A 107 0.67 -10.56 -6.33
C ASN A 107 1.50 -11.79 -5.94
N PRO A 108 1.39 -12.92 -6.66
CA PRO A 108 2.09 -14.16 -6.33
C PRO A 108 3.61 -14.07 -6.52
N ASN A 109 4.13 -12.96 -7.03
CA ASN A 109 5.56 -12.74 -7.23
C ASN A 109 6.21 -11.96 -6.08
N PHE A 110 5.44 -11.34 -5.19
CA PHE A 110 6.03 -10.66 -4.03
C PHE A 110 6.41 -11.67 -2.94
N ARG A 111 7.55 -11.41 -2.30
CA ARG A 111 8.11 -12.25 -1.23
C ARG A 111 8.43 -11.46 0.03
N TYR A 112 8.61 -10.14 -0.11
CA TYR A 112 8.98 -9.25 0.98
C TYR A 112 8.02 -8.07 1.05
N ALA A 113 7.80 -7.57 2.26
CA ALA A 113 7.13 -6.31 2.48
C ALA A 113 7.69 -5.55 3.68
N GLY A 114 7.47 -4.24 3.69
CA GLY A 114 7.69 -3.40 4.86
C GLY A 114 6.67 -2.27 4.88
N ALA A 115 6.31 -1.82 6.09
CA ALA A 115 5.28 -0.82 6.27
C ALA A 115 5.64 0.18 7.36
N ALA A 116 5.11 1.39 7.24
CA ALA A 116 5.16 2.41 8.28
C ALA A 116 3.84 3.18 8.32
N TYR A 117 3.59 3.83 9.45
CA TYR A 117 2.40 4.62 9.71
C TYR A 117 2.80 5.93 10.39
N GLY A 118 2.19 7.04 9.99
CA GLY A 118 2.49 8.35 10.53
C GLY A 118 1.35 9.35 10.38
N PRO A 119 1.51 10.55 10.95
CA PRO A 119 0.53 11.63 10.82
C PRO A 119 0.48 12.16 9.38
N HIS A 120 -0.65 12.76 9.00
CA HIS A 120 -0.81 13.44 7.71
C HIS A 120 -1.76 14.64 7.86
N ALA A 121 -1.29 15.85 7.57
CA ALA A 121 -2.03 17.09 7.86
C ALA A 121 -3.48 17.13 7.30
N LEU A 122 -3.70 16.58 6.09
CA LEU A 122 -5.04 16.63 5.46
C LEU A 122 -5.96 15.44 5.79
N TYR A 123 -5.41 14.28 6.14
CA TYR A 123 -6.18 13.04 6.29
C TYR A 123 -6.08 12.47 7.70
N GLY A 124 -5.37 13.14 8.62
CA GLY A 124 -5.04 12.66 9.96
C GLY A 124 -3.87 11.67 9.95
N SER A 125 -3.89 10.70 9.04
CA SER A 125 -2.86 9.67 8.95
C SER A 125 -2.52 9.22 7.54
N VAL A 126 -1.34 8.63 7.40
CA VAL A 126 -0.87 7.91 6.20
C VAL A 126 -0.18 6.63 6.62
N CYS A 127 -0.40 5.56 5.85
CA CYS A 127 0.42 4.37 5.88
C CYS A 127 1.11 4.21 4.52
N THR A 128 2.36 3.77 4.52
CA THR A 128 3.04 3.33 3.30
C THR A 128 3.39 1.86 3.45
N ILE A 129 3.07 1.04 2.45
CA ILE A 129 3.40 -0.39 2.39
C ILE A 129 4.14 -0.65 1.09
N ASN A 130 5.37 -1.14 1.22
CA ASN A 130 6.23 -1.52 0.10
C ASN A 130 6.25 -3.03 -0.05
N PHE A 131 6.41 -3.49 -1.28
CA PHE A 131 6.53 -4.90 -1.66
C PHE A 131 7.70 -5.09 -2.62
N ALA A 132 8.38 -6.23 -2.55
CA ALA A 132 9.29 -6.67 -3.62
C ALA A 132 9.34 -8.20 -3.78
N SER A 133 9.81 -8.65 -4.93
CA SER A 133 9.97 -10.08 -5.26
C SER A 133 11.20 -10.74 -4.64
N GLY A 134 12.19 -9.97 -4.23
CA GLY A 134 13.49 -10.42 -3.74
C GLY A 134 14.38 -9.26 -3.36
#